data_AF-A0A9E5YR82-F1
#
_entry.id   AF-A0A9E5YR82-F1
#
_cell.length_a   1.000
_cell.length_b   1.000
_cell.length_c   1.000
_cell.angle_alpha   90.00
_cell.angle_beta   90.00
_cell.angle_gamma   90.00
#
_symmetry.space_group_name_H-M   'P 1'
#
loop_
_entity.id
_entity.type
_entity.pdbx_description
1 polymer ?
#
loop_
_entity_poly.entity_id
_entity_poly.type
_entity_poly.pdbx_seq_one_letter_code
_entity_poly.pdbx_strand_id
1 'polypeptide(L)'
;MKKMLFISVFLFAFVNFLICEETEVKNLEHPIIRAQIGQYRTIYTKDDNIFHGKITEITEHGEIVIQTEDGMLTIPSDEILEESVKILRKDGSTYKGKLIGEDDIYVTIESKYGIVTIDKGEIEKLDRYFGGKLEKTLQKKIFFTAEEQNTEIFRDPTAYILSPYTFFITGFSMGYGFSDKFHLFTRITNNFNEDLNLIFRHVLWQKIQGAQISNFSIDFQLFSNHDMNREYALFYEEDQLKIGSLSGVETIKKIYGKKKDFFWEGTLVYSSRKPLKSGRGNWGFHTGITINKLLFEKPKTKATILGEDYTFDGGFSKTHFHATRLYVGMDYDLTKRVKFISVIFYDPSNHYVPFGESISSYFENDFLPDNSKGQRKEVDFDFGITYAANDVLRIGFHFQRPYITLYWKFYDY
;
A
#
# COMPACT_ATOMS: atom_id res chain seq x y z
N MET A 1 -29.14 3.65 14.93
CA MET A 1 -29.63 4.34 13.70
C MET A 1 -28.75 5.50 13.21
N LYS A 2 -27.70 5.95 13.90
CA LYS A 2 -26.72 6.94 13.37
C LYS A 2 -25.52 6.35 12.62
N LYS A 3 -25.45 5.01 12.46
CA LYS A 3 -24.32 4.30 11.81
C LYS A 3 -24.55 3.89 10.34
N MET A 4 -25.73 4.15 9.77
CA MET A 4 -26.02 3.86 8.34
C MET A 4 -25.92 5.08 7.42
N LEU A 5 -25.59 6.26 7.94
CA LEU A 5 -25.57 7.50 7.15
C LEU A 5 -24.22 7.74 6.43
N PHE A 6 -23.17 7.02 6.78
CA PHE A 6 -21.82 7.22 6.21
C PHE A 6 -21.60 6.46 4.88
N ILE A 7 -22.41 5.45 4.59
CA ILE A 7 -22.32 4.67 3.34
C ILE A 7 -23.08 5.35 2.19
N SER A 8 -24.10 6.17 2.49
CA SER A 8 -24.91 6.81 1.42
C SER A 8 -24.26 8.05 0.81
N VAL A 9 -23.40 8.76 1.55
CA VAL A 9 -22.68 9.94 1.03
C VAL A 9 -21.58 9.52 0.04
N PHE A 10 -21.01 8.32 0.24
CA PHE A 10 -19.97 7.78 -0.64
C PHE A 10 -20.51 7.29 -1.99
N LEU A 11 -21.77 6.85 -2.04
CA LEU A 11 -22.43 6.41 -3.27
C LEU A 11 -22.94 7.57 -4.14
N PHE A 12 -23.25 8.73 -3.54
CA PHE A 12 -23.80 9.89 -4.26
C PHE A 12 -22.74 10.72 -5.00
N ALA A 13 -21.48 10.68 -4.54
CA ALA A 13 -20.36 11.32 -5.24
C ALA A 13 -19.96 10.59 -6.54
N PHE A 14 -20.33 9.31 -6.68
CA PHE A 14 -20.00 8.50 -7.85
C PHE A 14 -20.94 8.73 -9.05
N VAL A 15 -22.13 9.27 -8.81
CA VAL A 15 -23.17 9.42 -9.86
C VAL A 15 -23.09 10.78 -10.58
N ASN A 16 -22.47 11.80 -9.97
CA ASN A 16 -22.40 13.16 -10.56
C ASN A 16 -21.16 13.42 -11.45
N PHE A 17 -20.34 12.40 -11.76
CA PHE A 17 -19.17 12.56 -12.64
C PHE A 17 -19.45 12.22 -14.12
N LEU A 18 -20.73 12.10 -14.51
CA LEU A 18 -21.16 11.75 -15.87
C LEU A 18 -22.04 12.85 -16.47
N ILE A 19 -21.45 14.02 -16.73
CA ILE A 19 -22.02 14.98 -17.70
C ILE A 19 -20.84 15.56 -18.48
N CYS A 20 -20.65 15.08 -19.70
CA CYS A 20 -19.72 15.67 -20.67
C CYS A 20 -20.56 16.44 -21.68
N GLU A 21 -20.27 17.73 -21.85
CA GLU A 21 -20.91 18.60 -22.84
C GLU A 21 -20.52 18.17 -24.27
N GLU A 22 -21.53 18.11 -25.15
CA GLU A 22 -21.36 17.95 -26.59
C GLU A 22 -20.67 19.18 -27.18
N THR A 23 -19.57 18.98 -27.91
CA THR A 23 -19.02 19.99 -28.81
C THR A 23 -18.99 19.47 -30.25
N GLU A 24 -19.51 20.32 -31.13
CA GLU A 24 -19.73 20.11 -32.58
C GLU A 24 -18.42 19.83 -33.34
N VAL A 25 -18.39 18.77 -34.14
CA VAL A 25 -17.25 18.42 -35.00
C VAL A 25 -17.44 19.00 -36.41
N LYS A 26 -16.55 19.91 -36.82
CA LYS A 26 -16.39 20.31 -38.22
C LYS A 26 -15.53 19.28 -38.97
N ASN A 27 -16.05 18.83 -40.12
CA ASN A 27 -15.39 17.93 -41.05
C ASN A 27 -14.17 18.58 -41.73
N LEU A 28 -13.06 17.83 -41.78
CA LEU A 28 -11.97 17.99 -42.76
C LEU A 28 -11.58 16.59 -43.26
N GLU A 29 -11.30 16.47 -44.56
CA GLU A 29 -10.97 15.25 -45.35
C GLU A 29 -9.43 15.15 -45.50
N HIS A 30 -8.71 14.26 -44.82
CA HIS A 30 -8.05 12.98 -45.25
C HIS A 30 -6.59 13.02 -44.70
N PRO A 31 -5.78 11.93 -44.72
CA PRO A 31 -5.93 10.62 -44.10
C PRO A 31 -4.77 10.30 -43.10
N ILE A 32 -4.85 9.12 -42.47
CA ILE A 32 -3.81 8.42 -41.66
C ILE A 32 -3.88 8.73 -40.15
N ILE A 33 -4.50 7.79 -39.43
CA ILE A 33 -4.70 7.69 -37.97
C ILE A 33 -5.23 8.99 -37.35
N ARG A 34 -6.57 9.17 -37.39
CA ARG A 34 -7.20 10.27 -36.65
C ARG A 34 -7.30 9.92 -35.17
N ALA A 35 -6.15 9.99 -34.49
CA ALA A 35 -6.09 10.53 -33.14
C ALA A 35 -6.90 11.84 -33.13
N GLN A 36 -7.84 12.00 -32.20
CA GLN A 36 -8.52 13.28 -32.03
C GLN A 36 -7.76 14.11 -31.00
N ILE A 37 -7.54 15.39 -31.31
CA ILE A 37 -6.99 16.34 -30.33
C ILE A 37 -7.93 16.35 -29.13
N GLY A 38 -7.38 16.13 -27.94
CA GLY A 38 -8.13 16.00 -26.69
C GLY A 38 -8.41 14.56 -26.25
N GLN A 39 -8.21 13.56 -27.11
CA GLN A 39 -8.45 12.15 -26.79
C GLN A 39 -7.28 11.54 -26.00
N TYR A 40 -7.59 10.72 -24.99
CA TYR A 40 -6.61 9.85 -24.35
C TYR A 40 -6.38 8.60 -25.20
N ARG A 41 -5.13 8.30 -25.52
CA ARG A 41 -4.76 7.11 -26.29
C ARG A 41 -3.48 6.46 -25.79
N THR A 42 -3.38 5.16 -26.09
CA THR A 42 -2.15 4.39 -25.96
C THR A 42 -1.52 4.24 -27.33
N ILE A 43 -0.29 4.72 -27.49
CA ILE A 43 0.51 4.67 -28.72
C ILE A 43 1.55 3.56 -28.55
N TYR A 44 1.62 2.67 -29.53
CA TYR A 44 2.64 1.62 -29.62
C TYR A 44 3.59 1.98 -30.76
N THR A 45 4.90 2.00 -30.52
CA THR A 45 5.89 2.37 -31.53
C THR A 45 6.70 1.16 -32.03
N LYS A 46 7.37 1.32 -33.18
CA LYS A 46 8.17 0.26 -33.84
C LYS A 46 9.37 -0.20 -32.99
N ASP A 47 9.91 0.68 -32.18
CA ASP A 47 10.98 0.41 -31.21
C ASP A 47 10.51 -0.31 -29.93
N ASP A 48 9.28 -0.84 -29.93
CA ASP A 48 8.62 -1.53 -28.81
C ASP A 48 8.33 -0.60 -27.59
N ASN A 49 8.43 0.74 -27.73
CA ASN A 49 7.95 1.67 -26.70
C ASN A 49 6.41 1.81 -26.71
N ILE A 50 5.84 2.16 -25.55
CA ILE A 50 4.40 2.34 -25.37
C ILE A 50 4.17 3.59 -24.54
N PHE A 51 3.38 4.51 -25.08
CA PHE A 51 3.06 5.79 -24.45
C PHE A 51 1.57 5.88 -24.20
N HIS A 52 1.16 6.36 -23.03
CA HIS A 52 -0.24 6.60 -22.70
C HIS A 52 -0.42 8.05 -22.26
N GLY A 53 -1.41 8.74 -22.81
CA GLY A 53 -1.61 10.14 -22.51
C GLY A 53 -2.65 10.81 -23.40
N LYS A 54 -2.83 12.11 -23.18
CA LYS A 54 -3.78 12.94 -23.94
C LYS A 54 -3.09 13.52 -25.16
N ILE A 55 -3.66 13.29 -26.34
CA ILE A 55 -3.18 13.93 -27.57
C ILE A 55 -3.50 15.43 -27.49
N THR A 56 -2.48 16.27 -27.50
CA THR A 56 -2.61 17.73 -27.39
C THR A 56 -2.53 18.42 -28.73
N GLU A 57 -1.76 17.85 -29.66
CA GLU A 57 -1.52 18.43 -30.98
C GLU A 57 -1.20 17.33 -31.99
N ILE A 58 -1.61 17.55 -33.24
CA ILE A 58 -1.21 16.74 -34.39
C ILE A 58 -0.67 17.73 -35.41
N THR A 59 0.62 17.67 -35.69
CA THR A 59 1.28 18.64 -36.57
C THR A 59 0.97 18.33 -38.04
N GLU A 60 1.07 19.35 -38.91
CA GLU A 60 0.85 19.20 -40.37
C GLU A 60 1.82 18.20 -41.03
N HIS A 61 2.94 17.91 -40.37
CA HIS A 61 3.95 16.95 -40.82
C HIS A 61 3.74 15.53 -40.28
N GLY A 62 2.61 15.27 -39.61
CA GLY A 62 2.25 13.95 -39.11
C GLY A 62 3.00 13.56 -37.85
N GLU A 63 3.34 14.50 -36.97
CA GLU A 63 3.81 14.19 -35.62
C GLU A 63 2.65 14.32 -34.63
N ILE A 64 2.60 13.42 -33.64
CA ILE A 64 1.60 13.45 -32.59
C ILE A 64 2.26 13.92 -31.31
N VAL A 65 1.74 15.00 -30.73
CA VAL A 65 2.15 15.49 -29.41
C VAL A 65 1.20 14.92 -28.37
N ILE A 66 1.76 14.23 -27.37
CA ILE A 66 1.03 13.56 -26.31
C ILE A 66 1.52 14.05 -24.94
N GLN A 67 0.58 14.49 -24.09
CA GLN A 67 0.82 14.78 -22.69
C GLN A 67 0.73 13.47 -21.89
N THR A 68 1.87 13.00 -21.40
CA THR A 68 2.00 11.85 -20.50
C THR A 68 2.25 12.32 -19.07
N GLU A 69 2.30 11.38 -18.11
CA GLU A 69 2.71 11.66 -16.72
C GLU A 69 4.16 12.15 -16.63
N ASP A 70 5.04 11.67 -17.53
CA ASP A 70 6.46 12.02 -17.60
C ASP A 70 6.71 13.35 -18.32
N GLY A 71 5.66 13.96 -18.89
CA GLY A 71 5.73 15.22 -19.62
C GLY A 71 5.19 15.12 -21.05
N MET A 72 5.56 16.11 -21.87
CA MET A 72 5.14 16.23 -23.25
C MET A 72 6.09 15.45 -24.17
N LEU A 73 5.53 14.60 -25.03
CA LEU A 73 6.29 13.80 -26.00
C LEU A 73 5.78 14.10 -27.41
N THR A 74 6.71 14.21 -28.37
CA THR A 74 6.40 14.33 -29.80
C THR A 74 6.84 13.06 -30.50
N ILE A 75 5.90 12.36 -31.12
CA ILE A 75 6.12 11.05 -31.75
C ILE A 75 5.82 11.16 -33.26
N PRO A 76 6.79 10.84 -34.14
CA PRO A 76 6.55 10.74 -35.58
C PRO A 76 5.51 9.65 -35.91
N SER A 77 4.52 9.93 -36.77
CA SER A 77 3.46 8.96 -37.10
C SER A 77 3.98 7.71 -37.80
N ASP A 78 5.11 7.79 -38.49
CA ASP A 78 5.74 6.64 -39.12
C ASP A 78 6.39 5.70 -38.11
N GLU A 79 6.72 6.17 -36.90
CA GLU A 79 7.18 5.32 -35.79
C GLU A 79 6.03 4.59 -35.09
N ILE A 80 4.78 4.99 -35.33
CA ILE A 80 3.59 4.39 -34.69
C ILE A 80 3.21 3.10 -35.41
N LEU A 81 2.97 2.04 -34.64
CA LEU A 81 2.46 0.77 -35.15
C LEU A 81 1.03 0.93 -35.64
N GLU A 82 0.76 0.44 -36.85
CA GLU A 82 -0.57 0.43 -37.44
C GLU A 82 -1.57 -0.36 -36.58
N GLU A 83 -2.72 0.26 -36.29
CA GLU A 83 -3.83 -0.33 -35.55
C GLU A 83 -4.80 -1.05 -36.51
N SER A 84 -5.02 -2.34 -36.25
CA SER A 84 -6.00 -3.17 -36.94
C SER A 84 -6.89 -3.89 -35.94
N VAL A 85 -8.11 -4.21 -36.33
CA VAL A 85 -9.11 -4.79 -35.44
C VAL A 85 -9.75 -6.03 -36.04
N LYS A 86 -10.19 -6.93 -35.15
CA LYS A 86 -11.07 -8.04 -35.44
C LYS A 86 -12.33 -7.88 -34.59
N ILE A 87 -13.46 -7.71 -35.25
CA ILE A 87 -14.77 -7.47 -34.63
C ILE A 87 -15.64 -8.71 -34.82
N LEU A 88 -16.20 -9.24 -33.73
CA LEU A 88 -17.31 -10.20 -33.74
C LEU A 88 -18.57 -9.44 -33.32
N ARG A 89 -19.58 -9.45 -34.18
CA ARG A 89 -20.89 -8.86 -33.87
C ARG A 89 -21.80 -9.88 -33.18
N LYS A 90 -22.82 -9.38 -32.49
CA LYS A 90 -23.84 -10.20 -31.80
C LYS A 90 -24.63 -11.12 -32.74
N ASP A 91 -24.70 -10.79 -34.03
CA ASP A 91 -25.31 -11.61 -35.08
C ASP A 91 -24.38 -12.75 -35.57
N GLY A 92 -23.17 -12.87 -35.02
CA GLY A 92 -22.16 -13.87 -35.38
C GLY A 92 -21.26 -13.47 -36.57
N SER A 93 -21.51 -12.34 -37.23
CA SER A 93 -20.66 -11.85 -38.31
C SER A 93 -19.30 -11.36 -37.79
N THR A 94 -18.24 -11.61 -38.54
CA THR A 94 -16.87 -11.23 -38.16
C THR A 94 -16.25 -10.31 -39.20
N TYR A 95 -15.71 -9.19 -38.75
CA TYR A 95 -14.99 -8.24 -39.58
C TYR A 95 -13.52 -8.14 -39.16
N LYS A 96 -12.65 -7.92 -40.14
CA LYS A 96 -11.23 -7.69 -39.94
C LYS A 96 -10.77 -6.57 -40.86
N GLY A 97 -9.99 -5.64 -40.33
CA GLY A 97 -9.54 -4.50 -41.10
C GLY A 97 -8.66 -3.54 -40.31
N LYS A 98 -8.13 -2.55 -41.01
CA LYS A 98 -7.46 -1.40 -40.39
C LYS A 98 -8.48 -0.53 -39.69
N LEU A 99 -8.18 -0.03 -38.49
CA LEU A 99 -9.06 0.95 -37.85
C LEU A 99 -8.91 2.31 -38.54
N ILE A 100 -9.99 2.85 -39.09
CA ILE A 100 -9.98 4.17 -39.74
C ILE A 100 -10.51 5.25 -38.79
N GLY A 101 -11.51 4.91 -37.97
CA GLY A 101 -12.13 5.85 -37.05
C GLY A 101 -12.93 5.15 -35.96
N GLU A 102 -13.03 5.81 -34.81
CA GLU A 102 -13.82 5.35 -33.67
C GLU A 102 -14.30 6.58 -32.91
N ASP A 103 -15.61 6.72 -32.78
CA ASP A 103 -16.27 7.70 -31.91
C ASP A 103 -16.98 6.95 -30.77
N ASP A 104 -17.80 7.63 -29.97
CA ASP A 104 -18.46 7.01 -28.82
C ASP A 104 -19.51 5.96 -29.21
N ILE A 105 -20.02 5.99 -30.43
CA ILE A 105 -21.14 5.16 -30.91
C ILE A 105 -20.69 4.16 -31.98
N TYR A 106 -19.76 4.54 -32.86
CA TYR A 106 -19.40 3.78 -34.04
C TYR A 106 -17.90 3.43 -34.09
N VAL A 107 -17.61 2.28 -34.71
CA VAL A 107 -16.27 1.84 -35.09
C VAL A 107 -16.25 1.69 -36.61
N THR A 108 -15.36 2.42 -37.28
CA THR A 108 -15.18 2.39 -38.74
C THR A 108 -13.85 1.74 -39.10
N ILE A 109 -13.92 0.70 -39.95
CA ILE A 109 -12.77 -0.12 -40.33
C ILE A 109 -12.64 -0.25 -41.85
N GLU A 110 -11.40 -0.32 -42.33
CA GLU A 110 -11.08 -0.63 -43.71
C GLU A 110 -10.88 -2.13 -43.84
N SER A 111 -11.90 -2.83 -44.34
CA SER A 111 -11.78 -4.24 -44.67
C SER A 111 -11.28 -4.41 -46.10
N LYS A 112 -10.85 -5.63 -46.45
CA LYS A 112 -10.53 -6.00 -47.84
C LYS A 112 -11.69 -5.74 -48.83
N TYR A 113 -12.92 -5.70 -48.33
CA TYR A 113 -14.14 -5.57 -49.14
C TYR A 113 -14.72 -4.16 -49.12
N GLY A 114 -14.05 -3.21 -48.48
CA GLY A 114 -14.48 -1.82 -48.36
C GLY A 114 -14.55 -1.34 -46.92
N ILE A 115 -14.99 -0.08 -46.77
CA ILE A 115 -15.15 0.60 -45.48
C ILE A 115 -16.44 0.10 -44.82
N VAL A 116 -16.35 -0.31 -43.57
CA VAL A 116 -17.49 -0.79 -42.78
C VAL A 116 -17.56 0.02 -41.49
N THR A 117 -18.72 0.62 -41.22
CA THR A 117 -19.04 1.30 -39.96
C THR A 117 -19.99 0.43 -39.15
N ILE A 118 -19.62 0.11 -37.91
CA ILE A 118 -20.33 -0.81 -37.02
C ILE A 118 -20.68 -0.06 -35.74
N ASP A 119 -21.93 -0.12 -35.33
CA ASP A 119 -22.40 0.38 -34.03
C ASP A 119 -21.76 -0.46 -32.91
N LYS A 120 -21.16 0.21 -31.91
CA LYS A 120 -20.54 -0.44 -30.74
C LYS A 120 -21.54 -1.27 -29.94
N GLY A 121 -22.82 -0.88 -29.91
CA GLY A 121 -23.91 -1.64 -29.30
C GLY A 121 -24.12 -3.01 -29.94
N GLU A 122 -23.70 -3.21 -31.19
CA GLU A 122 -23.84 -4.46 -31.93
C GLU A 122 -22.57 -5.34 -31.87
N ILE A 123 -21.53 -4.90 -31.17
CA ILE A 123 -20.26 -5.63 -31.03
C ILE A 123 -20.35 -6.57 -29.83
N GLU A 124 -20.08 -7.86 -30.06
CA GLU A 124 -19.90 -8.85 -29.00
C GLU A 124 -18.44 -8.87 -28.51
N LYS A 125 -17.48 -8.81 -29.46
CA LYS A 125 -16.05 -8.84 -29.13
C LYS A 125 -15.25 -7.99 -30.10
N LEU A 126 -14.33 -7.19 -29.56
CA LEU A 126 -13.37 -6.36 -30.31
C LEU A 126 -11.94 -6.74 -29.88
N ASP A 127 -11.18 -7.38 -30.76
CA ASP A 127 -9.76 -7.66 -30.56
C ASP A 127 -8.92 -6.64 -31.37
N ARG A 128 -8.02 -5.91 -30.71
CA ARG A 128 -7.12 -4.93 -31.34
C ARG A 128 -5.72 -5.51 -31.54
N TYR A 129 -5.09 -5.13 -32.65
CA TYR A 129 -3.75 -5.54 -33.05
C TYR A 129 -2.92 -4.34 -33.48
N PHE A 130 -1.70 -4.23 -32.97
CA PHE A 130 -0.75 -3.17 -33.34
C PHE A 130 0.46 -3.82 -34.01
N GLY A 131 0.74 -3.45 -35.25
CA GLY A 131 1.82 -4.07 -36.03
C GLY A 131 1.68 -5.60 -36.15
N GLY A 132 0.44 -6.10 -36.21
CA GLY A 132 0.12 -7.54 -36.27
C GLY A 132 0.18 -8.29 -34.93
N LYS A 133 0.59 -7.66 -33.82
CA LYS A 133 0.58 -8.26 -32.48
C LYS A 133 -0.71 -7.89 -31.74
N LEU A 134 -1.37 -8.88 -31.11
CA LEU A 134 -2.57 -8.65 -30.30
C LEU A 134 -2.25 -7.72 -29.11
N GLU A 135 -3.11 -6.73 -28.84
CA GLU A 135 -2.95 -5.75 -27.75
C GLU A 135 -2.63 -6.40 -26.40
N LYS A 136 -3.35 -7.49 -26.04
CA LYS A 136 -3.10 -8.24 -24.80
C LYS A 136 -1.67 -8.80 -24.70
N THR A 137 -1.05 -9.13 -25.83
CA THR A 137 0.34 -9.62 -25.88
C THR A 137 1.34 -8.48 -25.75
N LEU A 138 1.03 -7.30 -26.28
CA LEU A 138 1.83 -6.08 -26.11
C LEU A 138 1.75 -5.57 -24.67
N GLN A 139 0.56 -5.54 -24.07
CA GLN A 139 0.38 -5.23 -22.65
C GLN A 139 1.16 -6.19 -21.73
N LYS A 140 1.29 -7.48 -22.09
CA LYS A 140 2.09 -8.46 -21.33
C LYS A 140 3.60 -8.15 -21.27
N LYS A 141 4.13 -7.29 -22.16
CA LYS A 141 5.55 -6.90 -22.15
C LYS A 141 5.86 -5.77 -21.16
N ILE A 142 4.86 -5.00 -20.72
CA ILE A 142 5.05 -3.90 -19.76
C ILE A 142 4.38 -4.27 -18.44
N PHE A 143 5.18 -4.81 -17.53
CA PHE A 143 4.83 -4.72 -16.12
C PHE A 143 5.41 -3.41 -15.60
N PHE A 144 4.52 -2.45 -15.32
CA PHE A 144 4.88 -1.40 -14.37
C PHE A 144 5.20 -2.09 -13.04
N THR A 145 6.26 -1.61 -12.40
CA THR A 145 6.55 -1.91 -11.00
C THR A 145 5.30 -1.57 -10.17
N ALA A 146 5.08 -2.24 -9.04
CA ALA A 146 4.22 -1.64 -8.04
C ALA A 146 4.92 -0.34 -7.63
N GLU A 147 4.49 0.81 -8.15
CA GLU A 147 5.18 2.09 -7.91
C GLU A 147 5.30 2.37 -6.41
N GLU A 148 4.23 2.05 -5.69
CA GLU A 148 4.11 2.31 -4.27
C GLU A 148 5.09 1.48 -3.43
N GLN A 149 5.88 2.19 -2.63
CA GLN A 149 6.74 1.62 -1.61
C GLN A 149 5.91 1.49 -0.33
N ASN A 150 5.95 0.31 0.30
CA ASN A 150 5.28 0.14 1.57
C ASN A 150 6.00 0.96 2.64
N THR A 151 5.28 1.86 3.30
CA THR A 151 5.78 2.61 4.46
C THR A 151 5.91 1.73 5.70
N GLU A 152 5.13 0.64 5.77
CA GLU A 152 5.15 -0.31 6.87
C GLU A 152 4.98 -1.73 6.32
N ILE A 153 5.68 -2.70 6.93
CA ILE A 153 5.45 -4.14 6.79
C ILE A 153 4.64 -4.56 8.01
N PHE A 154 3.33 -4.71 7.83
CA PHE A 154 2.38 -4.92 8.93
C PHE A 154 2.44 -3.77 9.95
N ARG A 155 3.10 -3.98 11.10
CA ARG A 155 3.33 -2.96 12.14
C ARG A 155 4.77 -2.44 12.17
N ASP A 156 5.66 -3.04 11.38
CA ASP A 156 7.08 -2.71 11.37
C ASP A 156 7.38 -1.62 10.33
N PRO A 157 8.06 -0.53 10.72
CA PRO A 157 8.32 0.57 9.80
C PRO A 157 9.32 0.15 8.70
N THR A 158 9.19 0.76 7.52
CA THR A 158 10.25 0.76 6.51
C THR A 158 10.91 2.14 6.47
N ALA A 159 12.08 2.25 5.85
CA ALA A 159 12.73 3.54 5.61
C ALA A 159 12.17 4.29 4.38
N TYR A 160 11.00 3.86 3.89
CA TYR A 160 10.26 4.55 2.84
C TYR A 160 9.18 5.44 3.44
N ILE A 161 8.90 6.54 2.76
CA ILE A 161 7.89 7.52 3.15
C ILE A 161 6.85 7.66 2.06
N LEU A 162 5.76 8.36 2.38
CA LEU A 162 4.78 8.76 1.39
C LEU A 162 5.38 9.84 0.48
N SER A 163 4.90 9.89 -0.75
CA SER A 163 5.16 11.03 -1.63
C SER A 163 4.71 12.34 -0.96
N PRO A 164 5.37 13.47 -1.27
CA PRO A 164 4.93 14.77 -0.79
C PRO A 164 3.46 15.04 -1.13
N TYR A 165 2.76 15.74 -0.23
CA TYR A 165 1.36 16.13 -0.35
C TYR A 165 0.38 14.96 -0.53
N THR A 166 0.76 13.78 -0.04
CA THR A 166 -0.06 12.57 -0.12
C THR A 166 -0.64 12.25 1.25
N PHE A 167 -1.97 12.18 1.31
CA PHE A 167 -2.68 11.59 2.44
C PHE A 167 -2.81 10.08 2.24
N PHE A 168 -2.73 9.34 3.34
CA PHE A 168 -3.13 7.95 3.36
C PHE A 168 -4.04 7.68 4.56
N ILE A 169 -4.97 6.76 4.36
CA ILE A 169 -5.81 6.18 5.40
C ILE A 169 -5.78 4.67 5.22
N THR A 170 -5.59 3.98 6.34
CA THR A 170 -5.79 2.53 6.46
C THR A 170 -6.95 2.26 7.41
N GLY A 171 -7.32 0.99 7.57
CA GLY A 171 -8.28 0.60 8.62
C GLY A 171 -7.84 0.99 10.04
N PHE A 172 -6.54 1.24 10.26
CA PHE A 172 -5.96 1.37 11.60
C PHE A 172 -4.94 2.51 11.74
N SER A 173 -4.70 3.29 10.69
CA SER A 173 -3.75 4.40 10.69
C SER A 173 -4.15 5.45 9.65
N MET A 174 -3.66 6.66 9.84
CA MET A 174 -3.73 7.71 8.81
C MET A 174 -2.49 8.58 8.89
N GLY A 175 -2.14 9.25 7.81
CA GLY A 175 -1.05 10.20 7.82
C GLY A 175 -0.87 10.94 6.53
N TYR A 176 0.20 11.71 6.49
CA TYR A 176 0.46 12.72 5.47
C TYR A 176 1.95 12.86 5.17
N GLY A 177 2.29 12.84 3.88
CA GLY A 177 3.63 13.13 3.37
C GLY A 177 3.84 14.64 3.29
N PHE A 178 4.72 15.20 4.12
CA PHE A 178 5.02 16.63 4.11
C PHE A 178 6.13 17.00 3.14
N SER A 179 7.11 16.10 2.93
CA SER A 179 8.23 16.31 2.02
C SER A 179 8.78 14.98 1.50
N ASP A 180 9.84 15.06 0.69
CA ASP A 180 10.60 13.92 0.18
C ASP A 180 11.45 13.21 1.25
N LYS A 181 11.46 13.72 2.49
CA LYS A 181 12.19 13.13 3.62
C LYS A 181 11.38 12.99 4.89
N PHE A 182 10.19 13.57 4.96
CA PHE A 182 9.42 13.65 6.19
C PHE A 182 7.94 13.37 5.96
N HIS A 183 7.39 12.45 6.74
CA HIS A 183 5.95 12.25 6.85
C HIS A 183 5.54 12.10 8.32
N LEU A 184 4.26 12.29 8.58
CA LEU A 184 3.67 12.15 9.91
C LEU A 184 2.48 11.21 9.80
N PHE A 185 2.32 10.31 10.76
CA PHE A 185 1.14 9.46 10.81
C PHE A 185 0.75 9.08 12.24
N THR A 186 -0.47 8.58 12.40
CA THR A 186 -1.04 8.14 13.68
C THR A 186 -1.69 6.77 13.51
N ARG A 187 -1.64 5.94 14.55
CA ARG A 187 -2.34 4.65 14.61
C ARG A 187 -3.66 4.82 15.36
N ILE A 188 -4.76 4.69 14.63
CA ILE A 188 -6.13 4.93 15.12
C ILE A 188 -6.52 3.94 16.23
N THR A 189 -5.92 2.73 16.27
CA THR A 189 -6.21 1.72 17.30
C THR A 189 -6.00 2.21 18.74
N ASN A 190 -5.01 3.07 18.98
CA ASN A 190 -4.69 3.51 20.33
C ASN A 190 -5.57 4.69 20.78
N ASN A 191 -6.09 5.46 19.81
CA ASN A 191 -6.93 6.63 20.07
C ASN A 191 -8.30 6.25 20.66
N PHE A 192 -8.74 4.98 20.53
CA PHE A 192 -9.95 4.48 21.20
C PHE A 192 -9.82 4.40 22.72
N ASN A 193 -8.59 4.40 23.25
CA ASN A 193 -8.31 4.29 24.69
C ASN A 193 -7.77 5.59 25.32
N GLU A 194 -8.04 6.73 24.68
CA GLU A 194 -7.52 8.06 25.05
C GLU A 194 -5.98 8.17 24.97
N ASP A 195 -5.33 7.28 24.21
CA ASP A 195 -3.89 7.27 24.00
C ASP A 195 -3.56 7.76 22.58
N LEU A 196 -3.63 9.08 22.39
CA LEU A 196 -3.21 9.69 21.14
C LEU A 196 -1.74 9.37 20.89
N ASN A 197 -1.45 8.87 19.69
CA ASN A 197 -0.09 8.61 19.24
C ASN A 197 0.24 9.35 17.95
N LEU A 198 1.49 9.76 17.81
CA LEU A 198 2.03 10.42 16.62
C LEU A 198 3.39 9.83 16.28
N ILE A 199 3.58 9.46 15.02
CA ILE A 199 4.80 8.87 14.50
C ILE A 199 5.41 9.83 13.49
N PHE A 200 6.59 10.34 13.85
CA PHE A 200 7.43 11.17 13.02
C PHE A 200 8.46 10.28 12.35
N ARG A 201 8.47 10.20 11.03
CA ARG A 201 9.56 9.53 10.31
C ARG A 201 10.34 10.54 9.49
N HIS A 202 11.66 10.47 9.63
CA HIS A 202 12.59 11.27 8.86
C HIS A 202 13.63 10.37 8.18
N VAL A 203 13.76 10.50 6.85
CA VAL A 203 14.81 9.82 6.08
C VAL A 203 16.12 10.58 6.30
N LEU A 204 17.05 9.96 7.02
CA LEU A 204 18.36 10.53 7.34
C LEU A 204 19.30 10.46 6.14
N TRP A 205 19.17 9.40 5.35
CA TRP A 205 20.05 9.15 4.22
C TRP A 205 19.33 8.34 3.16
N GLN A 206 19.62 8.65 1.90
CA GLN A 206 19.16 7.93 0.73
C GLN A 206 20.33 7.76 -0.24
N LYS A 207 20.44 6.56 -0.81
CA LYS A 207 21.39 6.23 -1.85
C LYS A 207 20.71 5.55 -3.01
N ILE A 208 20.99 6.05 -4.21
CA ILE A 208 20.54 5.47 -5.46
C ILE A 208 21.76 4.92 -6.18
N GLN A 209 21.74 3.62 -6.50
CA GLN A 209 22.80 2.95 -7.26
C GLN A 209 22.17 2.20 -8.44
N GLY A 210 22.23 2.81 -9.63
CA GLY A 210 21.45 2.35 -10.76
C GLY A 210 19.97 2.38 -10.41
N ALA A 211 19.30 1.24 -10.50
CA ALA A 211 17.89 1.11 -10.15
C ALA A 211 17.65 0.64 -8.69
N GLN A 212 18.70 0.44 -7.88
CA GLN A 212 18.57 0.12 -6.47
C GLN A 212 18.47 1.40 -5.63
N ILE A 213 17.50 1.43 -4.71
CA ILE A 213 17.29 2.54 -3.76
C ILE A 213 17.45 1.99 -2.34
N SER A 214 18.32 2.62 -1.54
CA SER A 214 18.53 2.27 -0.14
C SER A 214 18.39 3.50 0.75
N ASN A 215 17.65 3.35 1.85
CA ASN A 215 17.30 4.41 2.76
C ASN A 215 17.66 4.02 4.20
N PHE A 216 18.08 5.02 4.98
CA PHE A 216 18.10 4.97 6.43
C PHE A 216 17.12 6.01 6.96
N SER A 217 16.21 5.60 7.84
CA SER A 217 15.28 6.51 8.51
C SER A 217 15.33 6.33 10.02
N ILE A 218 14.82 7.35 10.71
CA ILE A 218 14.46 7.29 12.10
C ILE A 218 12.96 7.53 12.23
N ASP A 219 12.32 6.72 13.06
CA ASP A 219 10.93 6.89 13.47
C ASP A 219 10.90 7.24 14.95
N PHE A 220 10.17 8.27 15.29
CA PHE A 220 9.92 8.66 16.68
C PHE A 220 8.42 8.62 16.92
N GLN A 221 7.98 7.68 17.75
CA GLN A 221 6.59 7.53 18.12
C GLN A 221 6.37 8.09 19.52
N LEU A 222 5.42 9.01 19.63
CA LEU A 222 4.99 9.62 20.88
C LEU A 222 3.61 9.12 21.25
N PHE A 223 3.40 8.87 22.53
CA PHE A 223 2.14 8.46 23.12
C PHE A 223 1.80 9.42 24.26
N SER A 224 0.58 9.95 24.23
CA SER A 224 0.15 10.96 25.20
C SER A 224 -0.26 10.38 26.55
N ASN A 225 -0.84 9.17 26.58
CA ASN A 225 -1.48 8.60 27.77
C ASN A 225 -1.46 7.07 27.72
N HIS A 226 -0.26 6.51 27.57
CA HIS A 226 -0.03 5.10 27.28
C HIS A 226 -0.21 4.21 28.51
N ASP A 227 -0.76 3.00 28.33
CA ASP A 227 -0.87 2.01 29.42
C ASP A 227 0.51 1.38 29.72
N MET A 228 1.19 1.94 30.72
CA MET A 228 2.53 1.52 31.12
C MET A 228 2.57 0.14 31.76
N ASN A 229 1.44 -0.48 32.12
CA ASN A 229 1.47 -1.79 32.77
C ASN A 229 1.99 -2.89 31.84
N ARG A 230 1.78 -2.74 30.52
CA ARG A 230 2.32 -3.66 29.53
C ARG A 230 3.82 -3.47 29.37
N GLU A 231 4.24 -2.22 29.27
CA GLU A 231 5.64 -1.84 29.16
C GLU A 231 6.45 -2.29 30.38
N TYR A 232 5.95 -2.07 31.60
CA TYR A 232 6.65 -2.52 32.81
C TYR A 232 6.73 -4.03 32.96
N ALA A 233 5.89 -4.81 32.29
CA ALA A 233 6.02 -6.26 32.27
C ALA A 233 7.37 -6.69 31.66
N LEU A 234 7.97 -5.88 30.76
CA LEU A 234 9.26 -6.14 30.14
C LEU A 234 10.45 -6.13 31.11
N PHE A 235 10.28 -5.54 32.30
CA PHE A 235 11.31 -5.53 33.34
C PHE A 235 11.38 -6.83 34.16
N TYR A 236 10.53 -7.80 33.86
CA TYR A 236 10.41 -9.00 34.68
C TYR A 236 10.29 -10.25 33.83
N GLU A 237 10.82 -11.34 34.34
CA GLU A 237 10.58 -12.66 33.78
C GLU A 237 9.14 -13.09 34.01
N GLU A 238 8.56 -13.85 33.08
CA GLU A 238 7.15 -14.24 33.15
C GLU A 238 6.84 -15.04 34.43
N ASP A 239 7.80 -15.84 34.89
CA ASP A 239 7.67 -16.64 36.11
C ASP A 239 7.72 -15.78 37.38
N GLN A 240 8.43 -14.64 37.38
CA GLN A 240 8.40 -13.69 38.50
C GLN A 240 7.06 -12.99 38.63
N LEU A 241 6.28 -12.92 37.54
CA LEU A 241 4.97 -12.29 37.53
C LEU A 241 3.84 -13.26 37.94
N LYS A 242 4.11 -14.54 38.20
CA LYS A 242 3.13 -15.52 38.67
C LYS A 242 3.12 -15.57 40.21
N ILE A 243 2.10 -14.95 40.83
CA ILE A 243 1.96 -14.88 42.29
C ILE A 243 0.54 -15.27 42.68
N GLY A 244 0.37 -16.45 43.27
CA GLY A 244 -0.94 -16.99 43.61
C GLY A 244 -1.83 -17.11 42.37
N SER A 245 -2.96 -16.40 42.36
CA SER A 245 -3.89 -16.34 41.21
C SER A 245 -3.57 -15.22 40.21
N LEU A 246 -2.58 -14.37 40.48
CA LEU A 246 -2.21 -13.24 39.63
C LEU A 246 -1.11 -13.65 38.64
N SER A 247 -1.20 -13.14 37.42
CA SER A 247 -0.18 -13.35 36.39
C SER A 247 0.03 -12.12 35.49
N GLY A 248 1.25 -11.94 35.00
CA GLY A 248 1.58 -10.95 33.97
C GLY A 248 1.15 -9.52 34.34
N VAL A 249 0.31 -8.92 33.49
CA VAL A 249 -0.18 -7.54 33.63
C VAL A 249 -0.96 -7.32 34.94
N GLU A 250 -1.64 -8.33 35.47
CA GLU A 250 -2.37 -8.18 36.74
C GLU A 250 -1.43 -8.01 37.93
N THR A 251 -0.33 -8.74 37.94
CA THR A 251 0.74 -8.61 38.92
C THR A 251 1.42 -7.26 38.80
N ILE A 252 1.70 -6.80 37.57
CA ILE A 252 2.27 -5.45 37.33
C ILE A 252 1.35 -4.34 37.87
N LYS A 253 0.04 -4.46 37.68
CA LYS A 253 -0.94 -3.51 38.25
C LYS A 253 -0.88 -3.47 39.78
N LYS A 254 -0.48 -4.54 40.46
CA LYS A 254 -0.24 -4.53 41.93
C LYS A 254 1.09 -3.86 42.29
N ILE A 255 2.14 -4.06 41.47
CA ILE A 255 3.47 -3.49 41.70
C ILE A 255 3.51 -1.98 41.45
N TYR A 256 2.91 -1.52 40.34
CA TYR A 256 2.98 -0.15 39.86
C TYR A 256 1.67 0.64 40.02
N GLY A 257 0.55 -0.03 40.31
CA GLY A 257 -0.78 0.56 40.19
C GLY A 257 -1.25 0.64 38.74
N LYS A 258 -2.50 1.04 38.50
CA LYS A 258 -2.94 1.38 37.14
C LYS A 258 -2.26 2.69 36.70
N LYS A 259 -1.14 2.58 36.00
CA LYS A 259 -0.38 3.75 35.52
C LYS A 259 -0.59 3.97 34.02
N LYS A 260 -1.13 5.14 33.67
CA LYS A 260 -1.00 5.71 32.32
C LYS A 260 -0.04 6.89 32.36
N ASP A 261 0.81 7.03 31.36
CA ASP A 261 1.84 8.07 31.31
C ASP A 261 2.22 8.41 29.87
N PHE A 262 2.94 9.52 29.69
CA PHE A 262 3.62 9.80 28.43
C PHE A 262 4.64 8.71 28.14
N PHE A 263 4.65 8.21 26.91
CA PHE A 263 5.56 7.17 26.45
C PHE A 263 6.12 7.51 25.08
N TRP A 264 7.30 6.99 24.77
CA TRP A 264 7.94 7.20 23.49
C TRP A 264 8.72 5.97 23.05
N GLU A 265 8.77 5.77 21.73
CA GLU A 265 9.58 4.76 21.06
C GLU A 265 10.42 5.41 19.96
N GLY A 266 11.66 4.97 19.82
CA GLY A 266 12.58 5.39 18.77
C GLY A 266 13.00 4.18 17.97
N THR A 267 12.77 4.20 16.66
CA THR A 267 13.16 3.11 15.75
C THR A 267 14.17 3.62 14.74
N LEU A 268 15.29 2.92 14.60
CA LEU A 268 16.21 3.11 13.48
C LEU A 268 15.93 2.04 12.43
N VAL A 269 15.75 2.46 11.18
CA VAL A 269 15.33 1.57 10.10
C VAL A 269 16.27 1.69 8.90
N TYR A 270 16.63 0.54 8.34
CA TYR A 270 17.26 0.43 7.03
C TYR A 270 16.28 -0.22 6.06
N SER A 271 16.24 0.26 4.82
CA SER A 271 15.51 -0.40 3.75
C SER A 271 16.26 -0.33 2.44
N SER A 272 16.15 -1.37 1.64
CA SER A 272 16.77 -1.47 0.33
C SER A 272 15.81 -2.14 -0.65
N ARG A 273 15.64 -1.54 -1.82
CA ARG A 273 14.76 -2.03 -2.88
C ARG A 273 15.56 -2.14 -4.14
N LYS A 274 15.48 -3.29 -4.79
CA LYS A 274 16.22 -3.61 -6.02
C LYS A 274 15.31 -4.28 -7.04
N PRO A 275 15.39 -3.91 -8.32
CA PRO A 275 14.65 -4.60 -9.37
C PRO A 275 15.06 -6.05 -9.51
N LEU A 276 14.09 -6.88 -9.88
CA LEU A 276 14.29 -8.26 -10.24
C LEU A 276 15.13 -8.36 -11.52
N LYS A 277 16.02 -9.36 -11.61
CA LYS A 277 16.80 -9.63 -12.83
C LYS A 277 15.93 -9.89 -14.06
N SER A 278 14.70 -10.35 -13.86
CA SER A 278 13.69 -10.55 -14.90
C SER A 278 13.13 -9.24 -15.46
N GLY A 279 13.41 -8.09 -14.81
CA GLY A 279 12.75 -6.81 -15.07
C GLY A 279 11.30 -6.74 -14.56
N ARG A 280 10.80 -7.78 -13.89
CA ARG A 280 9.38 -7.92 -13.52
C ARG A 280 9.16 -7.69 -12.02
N GLY A 281 9.25 -6.44 -11.57
CA GLY A 281 9.02 -6.05 -10.17
C GLY A 281 10.32 -5.89 -9.36
N ASN A 282 10.19 -5.78 -8.03
CA ASN A 282 11.31 -5.53 -7.11
C ASN A 282 11.36 -6.53 -5.94
N TRP A 283 12.58 -6.72 -5.42
CA TRP A 283 12.84 -7.19 -4.07
C TRP A 283 13.01 -6.01 -3.12
N GLY A 284 12.34 -6.04 -1.97
CA GLY A 284 12.58 -5.17 -0.83
C GLY A 284 13.18 -5.95 0.34
N PHE A 285 14.11 -5.33 1.04
CA PHE A 285 14.71 -5.80 2.28
C PHE A 285 14.64 -4.69 3.31
N HIS A 286 14.26 -5.02 4.53
CA HIS A 286 14.03 -4.07 5.60
C HIS A 286 14.57 -4.64 6.90
N THR A 287 15.15 -3.80 7.74
CA THR A 287 15.47 -4.18 9.10
C THR A 287 15.41 -2.96 9.99
N GLY A 288 15.00 -3.15 11.23
CA GLY A 288 14.97 -2.08 12.19
C GLY A 288 15.14 -2.55 13.61
N ILE A 289 15.50 -1.60 14.45
CA ILE A 289 15.73 -1.76 15.88
C ILE A 289 14.97 -0.66 16.61
N THR A 290 14.17 -1.04 17.60
CA THR A 290 13.36 -0.14 18.41
C THR A 290 13.88 -0.12 19.83
N ILE A 291 13.96 1.08 20.41
CA ILE A 291 14.13 1.31 21.83
C ILE A 291 12.98 2.18 22.34
N ASN A 292 12.79 2.25 23.65
CA ASN A 292 11.71 3.05 24.22
C ASN A 292 12.12 3.68 25.56
N LYS A 293 11.17 4.40 26.16
CA LYS A 293 11.32 5.10 27.45
C LYS A 293 11.90 4.22 28.57
N LEU A 294 11.59 2.92 28.60
CA LEU A 294 12.02 2.01 29.65
C LEU A 294 13.54 1.87 29.75
N LEU A 295 14.27 2.13 28.66
CA LEU A 295 15.74 2.13 28.65
C LEU A 295 16.33 3.10 29.69
N PHE A 296 15.57 4.12 30.08
CA PHE A 296 15.98 5.16 31.03
C PHE A 296 15.23 5.10 32.37
N GLU A 297 14.33 4.13 32.55
CA GLU A 297 13.60 3.92 33.81
C GLU A 297 14.21 2.76 34.61
N LYS A 298 14.12 2.86 35.94
CA LYS A 298 14.57 1.78 36.83
C LYS A 298 13.37 0.94 37.29
N PRO A 299 13.44 -0.39 37.20
CA PRO A 299 12.37 -1.24 37.69
C PRO A 299 12.27 -1.22 39.22
N LYS A 300 11.07 -1.51 39.73
CA LYS A 300 10.87 -1.77 41.16
C LYS A 300 11.39 -3.16 41.48
N THR A 301 12.23 -3.26 42.50
CA THR A 301 12.80 -4.54 42.96
C THR A 301 12.08 -5.10 44.19
N LYS A 302 11.13 -4.35 44.77
CA LYS A 302 10.33 -4.78 45.92
C LYS A 302 8.89 -4.29 45.79
N ALA A 303 7.93 -5.14 46.14
CA ALA A 303 6.52 -4.75 46.25
C ALA A 303 5.76 -5.67 47.22
N THR A 304 4.79 -5.10 47.93
CA THR A 304 3.86 -5.87 48.76
C THR A 304 2.65 -6.27 47.90
N ILE A 305 2.45 -7.57 47.73
CA ILE A 305 1.39 -8.13 46.89
C ILE A 305 0.58 -9.09 47.75
N LEU A 306 -0.74 -8.92 47.79
CA LEU A 306 -1.65 -9.73 48.61
C LEU A 306 -1.28 -9.78 50.11
N GLY A 307 -0.60 -8.75 50.62
CA GLY A 307 -0.20 -8.64 52.03
C GLY A 307 1.17 -9.26 52.35
N GLU A 308 1.88 -9.81 51.36
CA GLU A 308 3.22 -10.36 51.51
C GLU A 308 4.25 -9.54 50.72
N ASP A 309 5.47 -9.45 51.23
CA ASP A 309 6.56 -8.72 50.59
C ASP A 309 7.33 -9.61 49.61
N TYR A 310 7.37 -9.20 48.34
CA TYR A 310 8.09 -9.88 47.28
C TYR A 310 9.32 -9.07 46.86
N THR A 311 10.42 -9.78 46.59
CA THR A 311 11.64 -9.21 45.98
C THR A 311 11.76 -9.72 44.55
N PHE A 312 12.02 -8.81 43.62
CA PHE A 312 12.18 -9.08 42.20
C PHE A 312 13.60 -8.79 41.78
N ASP A 313 14.16 -9.60 40.88
CA ASP A 313 15.50 -9.38 40.30
C ASP A 313 15.54 -8.19 39.32
N GLY A 314 14.43 -7.45 39.18
CA GLY A 314 14.15 -6.30 38.33
C GLY A 314 15.28 -5.79 37.44
N GLY A 315 15.02 -5.77 36.14
CA GLY A 315 15.92 -5.27 35.09
C GLY A 315 15.30 -5.62 33.76
N PHE A 316 15.77 -5.06 32.64
CA PHE A 316 15.62 -5.86 31.40
C PHE A 316 16.23 -7.21 31.73
N SER A 317 15.46 -8.29 31.59
CA SER A 317 15.94 -9.61 31.95
C SER A 317 17.32 -9.85 31.31
N LYS A 318 18.14 -10.72 31.91
CA LYS A 318 19.42 -11.13 31.32
C LYS A 318 19.27 -11.71 29.90
N THR A 319 18.06 -12.12 29.51
CA THR A 319 17.70 -12.60 28.16
C THR A 319 17.17 -11.49 27.25
N HIS A 320 16.78 -10.34 27.81
CA HIS A 320 16.20 -9.22 27.08
C HIS A 320 17.30 -8.26 26.64
N PHE A 321 17.54 -8.25 25.33
CA PHE A 321 18.33 -7.23 24.69
C PHE A 321 17.73 -5.84 24.96
N HIS A 322 18.54 -4.79 25.09
CA HIS A 322 18.05 -3.43 25.37
C HIS A 322 17.15 -2.85 24.27
N ALA A 323 17.05 -3.50 23.12
CA ALA A 323 16.05 -3.18 22.12
C ALA A 323 14.74 -3.88 22.43
N THR A 324 13.66 -3.10 22.42
CA THR A 324 12.31 -3.59 22.66
C THR A 324 11.70 -4.25 21.43
N ARG A 325 12.32 -4.05 20.25
CA ARG A 325 11.98 -4.78 19.03
C ARG A 325 13.15 -4.83 18.05
N LEU A 326 13.36 -5.98 17.42
CA LEU A 326 14.27 -6.17 16.28
C LEU A 326 13.52 -6.93 15.20
N TYR A 327 13.61 -6.49 13.95
CA TYR A 327 12.93 -7.18 12.85
C TYR A 327 13.76 -7.20 11.57
N VAL A 328 13.48 -8.21 10.76
CA VAL A 328 13.93 -8.33 9.38
C VAL A 328 12.71 -8.64 8.53
N GLY A 329 12.44 -7.76 7.58
CA GLY A 329 11.32 -7.83 6.66
C GLY A 329 11.77 -7.94 5.22
N MET A 330 10.93 -8.54 4.40
CA MET A 330 11.09 -8.60 2.95
C MET A 330 9.75 -8.34 2.27
N ASP A 331 9.80 -7.69 1.12
CA ASP A 331 8.68 -7.62 0.21
C ASP A 331 9.10 -8.01 -1.22
N TYR A 332 8.18 -8.60 -1.95
CA TYR A 332 8.41 -9.14 -3.28
C TYR A 332 7.22 -8.85 -4.19
N ASP A 333 7.47 -8.16 -5.30
CA ASP A 333 6.45 -7.91 -6.31
C ASP A 333 6.17 -9.20 -7.11
N LEU A 334 5.11 -9.95 -6.78
CA LEU A 334 4.68 -11.16 -7.52
C LEU A 334 4.09 -10.80 -8.89
N THR A 335 3.31 -9.71 -8.96
CA THR A 335 2.76 -9.13 -10.19
C THR A 335 2.67 -7.61 -10.03
N LYS A 336 2.26 -6.87 -11.08
CA LYS A 336 1.98 -5.40 -10.97
C LYS A 336 1.00 -5.08 -9.82
N ARG A 337 0.10 -6.01 -9.48
CA ARG A 337 -0.96 -5.78 -8.49
C ARG A 337 -0.82 -6.63 -7.24
N VAL A 338 0.14 -7.55 -7.16
CA VAL A 338 0.23 -8.49 -6.04
C VAL A 338 1.64 -8.42 -5.48
N LYS A 339 1.74 -8.14 -4.18
CA LYS A 339 3.00 -8.10 -3.43
C LYS A 339 2.94 -9.12 -2.31
N PHE A 340 3.96 -9.96 -2.20
CA PHE A 340 4.19 -10.79 -1.03
C PHE A 340 5.01 -10.01 -0.01
N ILE A 341 4.67 -10.15 1.27
CA ILE A 341 5.34 -9.46 2.37
C ILE A 341 5.59 -10.49 3.47
N SER A 342 6.77 -10.44 4.10
CA SER A 342 7.09 -11.29 5.25
C SER A 342 7.98 -10.54 6.23
N VAL A 343 7.86 -10.86 7.52
CA VAL A 343 8.71 -10.35 8.58
C VAL A 343 9.00 -11.44 9.59
N ILE A 344 10.22 -11.45 10.11
CA ILE A 344 10.60 -12.18 11.32
C ILE A 344 11.04 -11.12 12.32
N PHE A 345 10.59 -11.25 13.56
CA PHE A 345 10.92 -10.28 14.59
C PHE A 345 11.18 -10.94 15.94
N TYR A 346 11.98 -10.24 16.73
CA TYR A 346 12.14 -10.42 18.16
C TYR A 346 11.47 -9.23 18.87
N ASP A 347 10.55 -9.52 19.76
CA ASP A 347 9.82 -8.57 20.57
C ASP A 347 9.44 -9.25 21.89
N PRO A 348 10.09 -8.90 23.01
CA PRO A 348 9.82 -9.57 24.27
C PRO A 348 8.40 -9.32 24.81
N SER A 349 7.67 -8.31 24.31
CA SER A 349 6.27 -8.06 24.65
C SER A 349 5.30 -8.93 23.85
N ASN A 350 5.78 -9.63 22.81
CA ASN A 350 4.92 -10.34 21.89
C ASN A 350 4.28 -11.59 22.51
N HIS A 351 3.00 -11.75 22.21
CA HIS A 351 2.20 -12.90 22.60
C HIS A 351 1.58 -13.50 21.35
N TYR A 352 1.46 -14.82 21.33
CA TYR A 352 0.92 -15.59 20.22
C TYR A 352 -0.46 -16.15 20.60
N VAL A 353 -1.44 -15.90 19.74
CA VAL A 353 -2.78 -16.48 19.82
C VAL A 353 -3.02 -17.31 18.55
N PRO A 354 -3.43 -18.59 18.66
CA PRO A 354 -3.78 -19.40 17.49
C PRO A 354 -4.84 -18.75 16.60
N PHE A 355 -4.72 -18.90 15.28
CA PHE A 355 -5.62 -18.23 14.31
C PHE A 355 -7.12 -18.51 14.56
N GLY A 356 -7.48 -19.75 14.92
CA GLY A 356 -8.89 -20.13 15.15
C GLY A 356 -9.51 -19.44 16.38
N GLU A 357 -8.78 -19.40 17.49
CA GLU A 357 -9.17 -18.63 18.68
C GLU A 357 -9.19 -17.13 18.34
N SER A 358 -8.25 -16.71 17.51
CA SER A 358 -8.09 -15.32 17.20
C SER A 358 -9.19 -14.77 16.28
N ILE A 359 -9.61 -15.51 15.25
CA ILE A 359 -10.67 -15.08 14.33
C ILE A 359 -12.03 -15.03 15.04
N SER A 360 -12.26 -15.91 16.02
CA SER A 360 -13.51 -15.92 16.80
C SER A 360 -13.76 -14.59 17.53
N SER A 361 -12.71 -13.98 18.11
CA SER A 361 -12.86 -12.72 18.83
C SER A 361 -13.12 -11.50 17.94
N TYR A 362 -13.00 -11.60 16.61
CA TYR A 362 -13.43 -10.52 15.70
C TYR A 362 -14.96 -10.40 15.63
N PHE A 363 -15.66 -11.49 15.93
CA PHE A 363 -17.12 -11.59 15.81
C PHE A 363 -17.82 -11.65 17.18
N GLU A 364 -17.06 -11.60 18.27
CA GLU A 364 -17.56 -11.51 19.64
C GLU A 364 -17.56 -10.05 20.15
N ASN A 365 -18.29 -9.78 21.23
CA ASN A 365 -18.43 -8.43 21.79
C ASN A 365 -17.14 -7.84 22.41
N ASP A 366 -16.11 -8.67 22.59
CA ASP A 366 -14.82 -8.30 23.17
C ASP A 366 -13.74 -8.22 22.08
N PHE A 367 -13.86 -7.25 21.17
CA PHE A 367 -12.83 -7.00 20.16
C PHE A 367 -11.48 -6.71 20.83
N LEU A 368 -10.52 -7.62 20.65
CA LEU A 368 -9.14 -7.46 21.09
C LEU A 368 -8.28 -7.05 19.87
N PRO A 369 -7.76 -5.81 19.84
CA PRO A 369 -7.00 -5.31 18.68
C PRO A 369 -5.62 -5.97 18.53
N ASP A 370 -5.18 -6.76 19.51
CA ASP A 370 -3.86 -7.38 19.57
C ASP A 370 -3.90 -8.81 20.12
N ASN A 371 -2.73 -9.46 20.20
CA ASN A 371 -2.56 -10.81 20.72
C ASN A 371 -2.31 -10.86 22.25
N SER A 372 -2.63 -9.80 22.99
CA SER A 372 -2.19 -9.61 24.40
C SER A 372 -2.66 -10.65 25.43
N LYS A 373 -3.56 -11.58 25.05
CA LYS A 373 -4.03 -12.68 25.91
C LYS A 373 -3.39 -14.04 25.58
N GLY A 374 -2.53 -14.09 24.56
CA GLY A 374 -1.88 -15.32 24.10
C GLY A 374 -0.75 -15.77 25.02
N GLN A 375 -0.10 -16.88 24.66
CA GLN A 375 1.14 -17.29 25.31
C GLN A 375 2.28 -16.38 24.86
N ARG A 376 3.16 -15.97 25.79
CA ARG A 376 4.33 -15.17 25.44
C ARG A 376 5.22 -15.90 24.44
N LYS A 377 5.61 -15.21 23.37
CA LYS A 377 6.44 -15.75 22.30
C LYS A 377 7.30 -14.63 21.71
N GLU A 378 8.52 -14.50 22.22
CA GLU A 378 9.39 -13.36 21.93
C GLU A 378 9.88 -13.32 20.49
N VAL A 379 10.09 -14.48 19.85
CA VAL A 379 10.43 -14.57 18.42
C VAL A 379 9.24 -15.09 17.65
N ASP A 380 8.80 -14.33 16.66
CA ASP A 380 7.68 -14.72 15.80
C ASP A 380 7.90 -14.29 14.35
N PHE A 381 7.03 -14.77 13.47
CA PHE A 381 7.04 -14.40 12.07
C PHE A 381 5.62 -14.14 11.56
N ASP A 382 5.52 -13.26 10.57
CA ASP A 382 4.27 -13.00 9.86
C ASP A 382 4.55 -12.90 8.36
N PHE A 383 3.55 -13.26 7.57
CA PHE A 383 3.60 -13.13 6.13
C PHE A 383 2.22 -12.87 5.58
N GLY A 384 2.18 -12.31 4.38
CA GLY A 384 0.95 -11.85 3.80
C GLY A 384 1.08 -11.48 2.35
N ILE A 385 -0.06 -11.12 1.78
CA ILE A 385 -0.17 -10.68 0.40
C ILE A 385 -0.95 -9.38 0.40
N THR A 386 -0.48 -8.42 -0.39
CA THR A 386 -1.21 -7.18 -0.69
C THR A 386 -1.63 -7.19 -2.15
N TYR A 387 -2.90 -6.92 -2.41
CA TYR A 387 -3.50 -6.72 -3.72
C TYR A 387 -3.82 -5.25 -3.97
N ALA A 388 -3.28 -4.67 -5.05
CA ALA A 388 -3.64 -3.35 -5.53
C ALA A 388 -4.88 -3.44 -6.44
N ALA A 389 -6.02 -2.97 -5.95
CA ALA A 389 -7.26 -2.91 -6.71
C ALA A 389 -7.15 -1.88 -7.86
N ASN A 390 -6.52 -0.75 -7.56
CA ASN A 390 -6.14 0.31 -8.49
C ASN A 390 -4.88 1.03 -7.93
N ASP A 391 -4.50 2.17 -8.50
CA ASP A 391 -3.27 2.86 -8.12
C ASP A 391 -3.33 3.46 -6.70
N VAL A 392 -4.54 3.76 -6.21
CA VAL A 392 -4.77 4.41 -4.92
C VAL A 392 -5.22 3.46 -3.80
N LEU A 393 -5.80 2.31 -4.13
CA LEU A 393 -6.44 1.39 -3.19
C LEU A 393 -5.77 0.02 -3.20
N ARG A 394 -5.39 -0.45 -2.01
CA ARG A 394 -4.80 -1.76 -1.76
C ARG A 394 -5.52 -2.47 -0.62
N ILE A 395 -5.62 -3.78 -0.73
CA ILE A 395 -6.20 -4.67 0.28
C ILE A 395 -5.19 -5.76 0.53
N GLY A 396 -4.81 -5.97 1.78
CA GLY A 396 -3.89 -7.01 2.19
C GLY A 396 -4.49 -8.00 3.17
N PHE A 397 -3.88 -9.16 3.22
CA PHE A 397 -4.17 -10.24 4.16
C PHE A 397 -2.87 -10.77 4.75
N HIS A 398 -2.83 -11.03 6.06
CA HIS A 398 -1.70 -11.63 6.75
C HIS A 398 -2.16 -12.47 7.96
N PHE A 399 -1.23 -13.08 8.69
CA PHE A 399 -1.53 -14.09 9.72
C PHE A 399 -1.29 -13.62 11.16
N GLN A 400 -1.00 -12.33 11.37
CA GLN A 400 -1.13 -11.68 12.67
C GLN A 400 -2.24 -10.63 12.67
N ARG A 401 -2.72 -10.27 13.86
CA ARG A 401 -3.74 -9.23 13.98
C ARG A 401 -3.14 -7.85 13.68
N PRO A 402 -3.85 -6.99 12.92
CA PRO A 402 -5.13 -7.23 12.27
C PRO A 402 -5.02 -7.96 10.93
N TYR A 403 -5.74 -9.07 10.73
CA TYR A 403 -5.57 -9.95 9.55
C TYR A 403 -5.83 -9.35 8.18
N ILE A 404 -6.60 -8.26 8.12
CA ILE A 404 -6.95 -7.57 6.89
C ILE A 404 -6.42 -6.15 6.99
N THR A 405 -5.66 -5.74 5.98
CA THR A 405 -5.18 -4.37 5.84
C THR A 405 -5.88 -3.70 4.67
N LEU A 406 -6.31 -2.46 4.88
CA LEU A 406 -6.80 -1.58 3.82
C LEU A 406 -5.79 -0.46 3.71
N TYR A 407 -5.38 -0.10 2.51
CA TYR A 407 -4.56 1.09 2.29
C TYR A 407 -5.19 1.89 1.18
N TRP A 408 -5.46 3.16 1.46
CA TRP A 408 -6.05 4.07 0.49
C TRP A 408 -5.33 5.41 0.55
N LYS A 409 -4.78 5.84 -0.59
CA LYS A 409 -4.11 7.13 -0.73
C LYS A 409 -4.91 8.11 -1.57
N PHE A 410 -4.69 9.40 -1.33
CA PHE A 410 -5.22 10.48 -2.14
C PHE A 410 -4.26 11.67 -2.08
N TYR A 411 -4.19 12.40 -3.17
CA TYR A 411 -3.33 13.58 -3.29
C TYR A 411 -4.11 14.81 -2.81
N ASP A 412 -3.43 15.69 -2.08
CA ASP A 412 -3.91 17.03 -1.76
C ASP A 412 -3.64 17.91 -3.00
N TYR A 413 -4.68 18.16 -3.80
CA TYR A 413 -4.63 19.05 -4.97
C TYR A 413 -5.32 20.37 -4.68
#